data_AF-A0A7J6Q4E2-F1
#
_entry.id   AF-A0A7J6Q4E2-F1
#
_cell.length_a   1.000
_cell.length_b   1.000
_cell.length_c   1.000
_cell.angle_alpha   90.00
_cell.angle_beta   90.00
_cell.angle_gamma   90.00
#
_symmetry.space_group_name_H-M   'P 1'
#
loop_
_entity.id
_entity.type
_entity.pdbx_description
1 polymer ?
#
loop_
_entity_poly.entity_id
_entity_poly.type
_entity_poly.pdbx_seq_one_letter_code
_entity_poly.pdbx_strand_id
1 'polypeptide(L)'
;MRMYWCKKILEWTNSPEEALEFAIYLNDKYELDGRDPNGYVGIAWCIGGRHDRPFAERNVFGVIRYMSYNGCRGKFDIKKYMKMAGSAEGHRVGKIWAAMQQDGTEEEGFWESLSEEERRMKGC
;
A
#
# COMPACT_ATOMS: atom_id res chain seq x y z
N MET A 1 -10.97 -3.45 -0.83
CA MET A 1 -9.53 -3.11 -0.68
C MET A 1 -9.09 -1.90 -1.49
N ARG A 2 -9.79 -1.49 -2.57
CA ARG A 2 -9.42 -0.32 -3.41
C ARG A 2 -9.08 0.95 -2.62
N MET A 3 -9.85 1.32 -1.60
CA MET A 3 -9.53 2.47 -0.74
C MET A 3 -8.18 2.35 -0.04
N TYR A 4 -7.90 1.18 0.56
CA TYR A 4 -6.64 0.93 1.26
C TYR A 4 -5.48 0.96 0.27
N TRP A 5 -5.62 0.25 -0.85
CA TRP A 5 -4.64 0.19 -1.92
C TRP A 5 -4.28 1.58 -2.48
N CYS A 6 -5.29 2.38 -2.87
CA CYS A 6 -5.07 3.69 -3.44
C CYS A 6 -4.41 4.66 -2.45
N LYS A 7 -4.77 4.58 -1.16
CA LYS A 7 -4.10 5.37 -0.11
C LYS A 7 -2.65 4.96 0.13
N LYS A 8 -2.29 3.69 -0.10
CA LYS A 8 -0.88 3.26 -0.05
C LYS A 8 -0.07 3.73 -1.25
N ILE A 9 -0.70 3.87 -2.43
CA ILE A 9 -0.05 4.55 -3.56
C ILE A 9 0.31 5.98 -3.18
N LEU A 10 -0.61 6.74 -2.56
CA LEU A 10 -0.31 8.09 -2.06
C LEU A 10 0.83 8.11 -1.02
N GLU A 11 0.86 7.13 -0.11
CA GLU A 11 1.89 7.07 0.95
C GLU A 11 3.31 6.79 0.43
N TRP A 12 3.42 6.12 -0.72
CA TRP A 12 4.69 5.57 -1.22
C TRP A 12 5.14 6.15 -2.57
N THR A 13 4.51 7.23 -3.01
CA THR A 13 4.90 7.99 -4.20
C THR A 13 5.46 9.34 -3.79
N ASN A 14 6.22 10.00 -4.67
CA ASN A 14 6.91 11.24 -4.32
C ASN A 14 5.95 12.44 -4.29
N SER A 15 4.83 12.34 -5.01
CA SER A 15 3.83 13.41 -5.11
C SER A 15 2.40 12.87 -5.27
N PRO A 16 1.37 13.63 -4.85
CA PRO A 16 -0.02 13.28 -5.09
C PRO A 16 -0.39 13.15 -6.57
N GLU A 17 0.25 13.93 -7.45
CA GLU A 17 0.06 13.87 -8.90
C GLU A 17 0.55 12.52 -9.46
N GLU A 18 1.75 12.10 -9.05
CA GLU A 18 2.30 10.79 -9.38
C GLU A 18 1.42 9.66 -8.81
N ALA A 19 0.93 9.82 -7.58
CA ALA A 19 -0.01 8.87 -6.97
C ALA A 19 -1.29 8.71 -7.80
N LEU A 20 -1.82 9.83 -8.30
CA LEU A 20 -3.04 9.88 -9.09
C LEU A 20 -2.84 9.19 -10.44
N GLU A 21 -1.72 9.47 -11.11
CA GLU A 21 -1.36 8.83 -12.38
C GLU A 21 -1.24 7.30 -12.22
N PHE A 22 -0.49 6.82 -11.22
CA PHE A 22 -0.35 5.39 -10.98
C PHE A 22 -1.68 4.72 -10.60
N ALA A 23 -2.48 5.35 -9.75
CA ALA A 23 -3.76 4.80 -9.34
C ALA A 23 -4.74 4.68 -10.52
N ILE A 24 -4.82 5.71 -11.37
CA ILE A 24 -5.64 5.69 -12.58
C ILE A 24 -5.14 4.62 -13.55
N TYR A 25 -3.84 4.62 -13.86
CA TYR A 25 -3.25 3.66 -14.79
C TYR A 25 -3.54 2.21 -14.38
N LEU A 26 -3.29 1.87 -13.12
CA LEU A 26 -3.49 0.51 -12.62
C LEU A 26 -4.97 0.13 -12.58
N ASN A 27 -5.85 1.04 -12.15
CA ASN A 27 -7.30 0.81 -12.16
C ASN A 27 -7.80 0.56 -13.59
N ASP A 28 -7.46 1.42 -14.53
CA ASP A 28 -7.96 1.36 -15.90
C ASP A 28 -7.40 0.18 -16.70
N LYS A 29 -6.22 -0.31 -16.31
CA LYS A 29 -5.56 -1.44 -16.97
C LYS A 29 -6.04 -2.80 -16.48
N TYR A 30 -6.30 -2.96 -15.19
CA TYR A 30 -6.50 -4.27 -14.57
C TYR A 30 -7.91 -4.53 -14.07
N GLU A 31 -8.66 -3.49 -13.70
CA GLU A 31 -10.02 -3.66 -13.20
C GLU A 31 -10.99 -3.83 -14.37
N LEU A 32 -11.84 -4.86 -14.30
CA LEU A 32 -12.86 -5.12 -15.34
C LEU A 32 -13.88 -3.98 -15.43
N ASP A 33 -14.14 -3.31 -14.32
CA ASP A 33 -14.98 -2.11 -14.16
C ASP A 33 -14.15 -0.80 -14.16
N GLY A 34 -12.90 -0.84 -14.64
CA GLY A 34 -12.06 0.34 -14.81
C GLY A 34 -12.51 1.25 -15.96
N ARG A 35 -11.83 2.40 -16.15
CA ARG A 35 -12.18 3.43 -17.16
C ARG A 35 -13.62 3.93 -17.03
N ASP A 36 -14.06 4.02 -15.78
CA ASP A 36 -15.42 4.41 -15.42
C ASP A 36 -15.37 5.65 -14.50
N PRO A 37 -16.36 6.58 -14.59
CA PRO A 37 -16.45 7.73 -13.69
C PRO A 37 -16.35 7.37 -12.20
N ASN A 38 -16.88 6.22 -11.77
CA ASN A 38 -16.76 5.78 -10.38
C ASN A 38 -15.31 5.47 -9.99
N GLY A 39 -14.51 4.97 -10.93
CA GLY A 39 -13.07 4.78 -10.74
C GLY A 39 -12.36 6.10 -10.48
N TYR A 40 -12.55 7.09 -11.35
CA TYR A 40 -11.93 8.42 -11.21
C TYR A 40 -12.37 9.12 -9.92
N VAL A 41 -13.69 9.10 -9.60
CA VAL A 41 -14.21 9.70 -8.37
C VAL A 41 -13.70 8.97 -7.13
N GLY A 42 -13.63 7.62 -7.18
CA GLY A 42 -13.09 6.80 -6.09
C GLY A 42 -11.61 7.07 -5.81
N ILE A 43 -10.81 7.24 -6.86
CA ILE A 43 -9.38 7.60 -6.73
C ILE A 43 -9.24 9.03 -6.19
N ALA A 44 -10.02 9.99 -6.71
CA ALA A 44 -10.03 11.37 -6.22
C ALA A 44 -10.46 11.46 -4.74
N TRP A 45 -11.38 10.61 -4.30
CA TRP A 45 -11.74 10.46 -2.88
C TRP A 45 -10.55 9.95 -2.05
N CYS A 46 -9.79 8.99 -2.58
CA CYS A 46 -8.67 8.39 -1.85
C CYS A 46 -7.50 9.35 -1.68
N ILE A 47 -7.10 10.05 -2.76
CA ILE A 47 -5.90 10.87 -2.85
C ILE A 47 -6.17 12.31 -2.44
N GLY A 48 -7.20 12.93 -3.04
CA GLY A 48 -7.54 14.33 -2.82
C GLY A 48 -8.63 14.55 -1.77
N GLY A 49 -9.20 13.49 -1.18
CA GLY A 49 -10.29 13.63 -0.20
C GLY A 49 -11.58 14.17 -0.80
N ARG A 50 -11.76 14.06 -2.12
CA ARG A 50 -12.95 14.54 -2.82
C ARG A 50 -14.20 13.84 -2.26
N HIS A 51 -15.20 14.61 -1.85
CA HIS A 51 -16.41 14.12 -1.16
C HIS A 51 -16.16 13.48 0.22
N ASP A 52 -14.97 13.66 0.81
CA ASP A 52 -14.69 13.36 2.21
C ASP A 52 -14.52 14.67 3.01
N ARG A 53 -14.46 14.52 4.33
CA ARG A 53 -14.17 15.61 5.27
C ARG A 53 -12.67 15.63 5.64
N PRO A 54 -12.13 16.73 6.19
CA PRO A 54 -10.77 16.76 6.73
C PRO A 54 -10.63 15.87 7.98
N PHE A 55 -9.44 15.30 8.16
CA PHE A 55 -9.01 14.48 9.29
C PHE A 55 -7.83 15.13 10.03
N ALA A 56 -7.42 14.53 11.15
CA ALA A 56 -6.22 14.93 11.87
C ALA A 56 -5.00 14.88 10.94
N GLU A 57 -4.20 15.93 10.99
CA GLU A 57 -3.04 16.10 10.12
C GLU A 57 -1.98 15.02 10.38
N ARG A 58 -1.40 14.50 9.29
CA ARG A 58 -0.32 13.51 9.32
C ARG A 58 0.70 13.79 8.24
N ASN A 59 1.94 13.39 8.49
CA ASN A 59 2.99 13.41 7.48
C ASN A 59 2.53 12.64 6.23
N VAL A 60 2.89 13.17 5.06
CA VAL A 60 2.49 12.71 3.72
C VAL A 60 1.01 12.97 3.39
N PHE A 61 0.08 12.61 4.28
CA PHE A 61 -1.36 12.70 3.99
C PHE A 61 -1.98 14.09 4.22
N GLY A 62 -1.32 14.96 4.99
CA GLY A 62 -1.96 16.17 5.50
C GLY A 62 -3.26 15.80 6.22
N VAL A 63 -4.37 16.43 5.83
CA VAL A 63 -5.72 16.19 6.39
C VAL A 63 -6.51 15.08 5.67
N ILE A 64 -5.92 14.37 4.71
CA ILE A 64 -6.59 13.27 4.02
C ILE A 64 -6.77 12.08 4.96
N ARG A 65 -7.93 11.43 4.87
CA ARG A 65 -8.22 10.23 5.68
C ARG A 65 -7.14 9.17 5.52
N TYR A 66 -6.49 8.82 6.63
CA TYR A 66 -5.53 7.73 6.69
C TYR A 66 -6.19 6.35 6.90
N MET A 67 -5.58 5.30 6.33
CA MET A 67 -5.95 3.91 6.59
C MET A 67 -4.72 3.09 6.99
N SER A 68 -4.69 2.60 8.23
CA SER A 68 -3.59 1.80 8.76
C SER A 68 -3.83 0.30 8.58
N TYR A 69 -2.74 -0.47 8.50
CA TYR A 69 -2.78 -1.94 8.52
C TYR A 69 -3.50 -2.46 9.77
N ASN A 70 -3.17 -1.90 10.94
CA ASN A 70 -3.83 -2.26 12.21
C ASN A 70 -5.34 -1.95 12.19
N GLY A 71 -5.75 -0.86 11.54
CA GLY A 71 -7.16 -0.52 11.35
C GLY A 71 -7.89 -1.51 10.44
N CYS A 72 -7.22 -2.04 9.41
CA CYS A 72 -7.75 -3.15 8.60
C CYS A 72 -7.84 -4.44 9.42
N ARG A 73 -6.83 -4.75 10.25
CA ARG A 73 -6.78 -5.96 11.08
C ARG A 73 -7.93 -6.03 12.08
N GLY A 74 -8.36 -4.87 12.59
CA GLY A 74 -9.53 -4.77 13.47
C GLY A 74 -10.88 -4.92 12.75
N LYS A 75 -10.92 -4.91 11.41
CA LYS A 75 -12.17 -4.94 10.62
C LYS A 75 -12.44 -6.28 9.94
N PHE A 76 -11.40 -7.00 9.53
CA PHE A 76 -11.54 -8.30 8.87
C PHE A 76 -10.26 -9.15 8.99
N ASP A 77 -10.38 -10.45 8.71
CA ASP A 77 -9.25 -11.37 8.72
C ASP A 77 -8.35 -11.15 7.49
N ILE A 78 -7.27 -10.41 7.71
CA ILE A 78 -6.25 -10.12 6.70
C ILE A 78 -5.55 -11.40 6.24
N LYS A 79 -5.26 -12.35 7.14
CA LYS A 79 -4.54 -13.59 6.75
C LYS A 79 -5.38 -14.41 5.79
N LYS A 80 -6.68 -14.52 6.06
CA LYS A 80 -7.63 -15.17 5.16
C LYS A 80 -7.72 -14.44 3.81
N TYR A 81 -7.78 -13.11 3.83
CA TYR A 81 -7.76 -12.31 2.60
C TYR A 81 -6.48 -12.52 1.78
N MET A 82 -5.30 -12.49 2.43
CA MET A 82 -4.01 -12.73 1.77
C MET A 82 -3.91 -14.13 1.19
N LYS A 83 -4.41 -15.15 1.92
CA LYS A 83 -4.48 -16.52 1.39
C LYS A 83 -5.38 -16.60 0.17
N MET A 84 -6.55 -15.97 0.18
CA MET A 84 -7.48 -15.93 -0.96
C MET A 84 -6.90 -15.18 -2.16
N ALA A 85 -6.32 -13.99 -1.92
CA ALA A 85 -5.71 -13.18 -2.96
C ALA A 85 -4.45 -13.83 -3.55
N GLY A 86 -3.67 -14.52 -2.73
CA GLY A 86 -2.48 -15.27 -3.13
C GLY A 86 -2.79 -16.66 -3.72
N SER A 87 -3.96 -17.24 -3.44
CA SER A 87 -4.39 -18.52 -4.03
C SER A 87 -5.05 -18.37 -5.40
N ALA A 88 -5.24 -17.14 -5.89
CA ALA A 88 -5.59 -16.89 -7.29
C ALA A 88 -4.36 -17.22 -8.17
N GLU A 89 -4.24 -18.52 -8.44
CA GLU A 89 -3.33 -19.24 -9.34
C GLU A 89 -2.23 -18.44 -10.07
N GLY A 90 -0.98 -18.82 -9.82
CA GLY A 90 0.11 -18.69 -10.79
C GLY A 90 0.94 -17.41 -10.80
N HIS A 91 0.67 -16.42 -9.94
CA HIS A 91 1.44 -15.17 -9.98
C HIS A 91 2.86 -15.33 -9.42
N ARG A 92 3.85 -15.02 -10.26
CA ARG A 92 5.29 -14.91 -9.96
C ARG A 92 5.57 -14.08 -8.69
N VAL A 93 4.71 -13.09 -8.39
CA VAL A 93 4.75 -12.28 -7.16
C VAL A 93 4.41 -13.09 -5.90
N GLY A 94 3.43 -14.01 -5.96
CA GLY A 94 3.12 -14.89 -4.84
C GLY A 94 4.25 -15.87 -4.53
N LYS A 95 4.96 -16.33 -5.58
CA LYS A 95 6.19 -17.13 -5.42
C LYS A 95 7.35 -16.30 -4.85
N ILE A 96 7.55 -15.07 -5.31
CA ILE A 96 8.56 -14.15 -4.75
C ILE A 96 8.25 -13.84 -3.30
N TRP A 97 7.00 -13.55 -2.95
CA TRP A 97 6.61 -13.23 -1.59
C TRP A 97 6.72 -14.44 -0.64
N ALA A 98 6.38 -15.64 -1.12
CA ALA A 98 6.59 -16.89 -0.38
C ALA A 98 8.09 -17.24 -0.24
N ALA A 99 8.91 -16.97 -1.25
CA ALA A 99 10.36 -17.14 -1.19
C ALA A 99 11.02 -16.13 -0.24
N MET A 100 10.61 -14.85 -0.28
CA MET A 100 11.04 -13.81 0.65
C MET A 100 10.70 -14.12 2.11
N GLN A 101 9.72 -14.98 2.38
CA GLN A 101 9.39 -15.44 3.74
C GLN A 101 10.18 -16.65 4.20
N GLN A 102 10.83 -17.37 3.29
CA GLN A 102 11.70 -18.50 3.64
C GLN A 102 13.11 -18.04 4.04
N ASP A 103 13.51 -16.83 3.64
CA ASP A 103 14.79 -16.20 4.01
C ASP A 103 14.72 -15.39 5.33
N GLY A 104 13.60 -15.49 6.07
CA GLY A 104 13.37 -14.77 7.34
C GLY A 104 14.22 -15.23 8.53
N THR A 105 15.24 -16.06 8.32
CA THR A 105 16.16 -16.52 9.37
C THR A 105 17.44 -15.67 9.48
N GLU A 106 17.59 -14.61 8.66
CA GLU A 106 18.78 -13.76 8.66
C GLU A 106 18.54 -12.29 9.04
N GLU A 107 17.32 -11.86 9.40
CA GLU A 107 17.12 -10.47 9.84
C GLU A 107 17.85 -10.17 11.17
N GLU A 108 17.93 -11.12 12.11
CA GLU A 108 18.62 -10.88 13.39
C GLU A 108 20.15 -10.71 13.21
N GLY A 109 20.78 -11.44 12.28
CA GLY A 109 22.21 -11.32 11.98
C GLY A 109 22.55 -10.15 11.04
N PHE A 110 21.64 -9.79 10.13
CA PHE A 110 21.84 -8.68 9.20
C PHE A 110 21.99 -7.35 9.94
N TRP A 111 21.11 -7.07 10.92
CA TRP A 111 21.21 -5.85 11.72
C TRP A 111 22.50 -5.79 12.53
N GLU A 112 23.00 -6.91 13.05
CA GLU A 112 24.26 -7.02 13.79
C GLU A 112 25.50 -6.85 12.89
N SER A 113 25.42 -7.22 11.61
CA SER A 113 26.51 -7.12 10.64
C SER A 113 26.76 -5.72 10.05
N LEU A 114 25.81 -4.78 10.20
CA LEU A 114 25.94 -3.42 9.68
C LEU A 114 26.86 -2.57 10.56
N SER A 115 27.69 -1.73 9.93
CA SER A 115 28.53 -0.77 10.64
C SER A 115 27.69 0.36 11.28
N GLU A 116 28.22 1.02 12.31
CA GLU A 116 27.51 2.11 13.01
C GLU A 116 27.14 3.27 12.08
N GLU A 117 27.93 3.51 11.03
CA GLU A 117 27.68 4.57 10.04
C GLU A 117 26.49 4.23 9.12
N GLU A 118 26.34 2.95 8.76
CA GLU A 118 25.21 2.45 7.94
C GLU A 118 23.89 2.41 8.71
N ARG A 119 23.95 2.09 10.01
CA ARG A 119 22.77 2.19 10.90
C ARG A 119 22.31 3.64 11.04
N ARG A 120 23.26 4.58 11.19
CA ARG A 120 22.98 6.01 11.35
C ARG A 120 22.41 6.67 10.09
N MET A 121 22.85 6.25 8.90
CA MET A 121 22.38 6.79 7.61
C MET A 121 20.92 6.45 7.28
N LYS A 122 20.34 5.40 7.89
CA LYS A 122 18.96 4.94 7.60
C LYS A 122 17.93 5.28 8.68
N GLY A 123 18.29 6.11 9.66
CA GLY A 123 17.31 6.84 10.49
C GLY A 123 16.47 5.98 11.43
N CYS A 124 17.12 5.16 12.27
CA CYS A 124 16.58 4.70 13.55
C CYS A 124 17.53 5.16 14.66
#